data_AF-A0A7V9EFX8-F1
#
_entry.id   AF-A0A7V9EFX8-F1
#
_cell.length_a   1.000
_cell.length_b   1.000
_cell.length_c   1.000
_cell.angle_alpha   90.00
_cell.angle_beta   90.00
_cell.angle_gamma   90.00
#
_symmetry.space_group_name_H-M   'P 1'
#
loop_
_entity.id
_entity.type
_entity.pdbx_description
1 polymer ?
#
loop_
_entity_poly.entity_id
_entity_poly.type
_entity_poly.pdbx_seq_one_letter_code
_entity_poly.pdbx_strand_id
1 'polypeptide(L)' 'FMHAKVVVADDTTFVGSFNFSRSGERNAENVLEIRDAAIADRIAVYVDELRARYPRATTPGEPATPP' A
#
# COMPACT_ATOMS: atom_id res chain seq x y z
N PHE A 1 -13.38 -0.32 -4.18
CA PHE A 1 -12.26 -0.65 -5.08
C PHE A 1 -10.98 -0.16 -4.41
N MET A 2 -9.98 -1.03 -4.23
CA MET A 2 -8.72 -0.71 -3.55
C MET A 2 -7.70 -0.33 -4.63
N HIS A 3 -7.27 0.94 -4.67
CA HIS A 3 -6.48 1.47 -5.79
C HIS A 3 -5.40 2.48 -5.37
N ALA A 4 -5.23 2.70 -4.07
CA ALA A 4 -4.12 3.49 -3.55
C ALA A 4 -2.81 2.76 -3.85
N LYS A 5 -1.79 3.49 -4.30
CA LYS A 5 -0.42 3.01 -4.41
C LYS A 5 0.39 3.82 -3.43
N VAL A 6 0.77 3.15 -2.37
CA VAL A 6 1.37 3.80 -1.23
C VAL A 6 2.37 2.87 -0.57
N VAL A 7 3.49 3.44 -0.12
CA VAL A 7 4.48 2.80 0.75
C VAL A 7 4.75 3.75 1.90
N VAL A 8 4.73 3.23 3.12
CA VAL A 8 5.23 3.93 4.31
C VAL A 8 6.52 3.24 4.72
N ALA A 9 7.59 4.03 4.89
CA ALA A 9 8.90 3.58 5.31
C ALA A 9 9.42 4.57 6.36
N ASP A 10 9.37 4.16 7.63
CA ASP A 10 9.62 5.02 8.79
C ASP A 10 8.81 6.32 8.68
N ASP A 11 9.46 7.49 8.79
CA ASP A 11 8.82 8.81 8.72
C ASP A 11 8.57 9.31 7.28
N THR A 12 8.63 8.42 6.28
CA THR A 12 8.49 8.78 4.87
C THR A 12 7.34 8.01 4.20
N THR A 13 6.52 8.74 3.44
CA THR A 13 5.48 8.17 2.59
C THR A 13 5.78 8.40 1.12
N PHE A 14 5.70 7.33 0.32
CA PHE A 14 5.66 7.39 -1.12
C PHE A 14 4.23 7.15 -1.59
N VAL A 15 3.64 8.08 -2.34
CA VAL A 15 2.27 7.95 -2.85
C VAL A 15 2.17 8.53 -4.26
N GLY A 16 1.31 7.94 -5.10
CA GLY A 16 1.09 8.48 -6.42
C GLY A 16 0.32 7.55 -7.34
N SER A 17 0.58 7.69 -8.64
CA SER A 17 -0.07 6.89 -9.68
C SER A 17 0.68 5.59 -9.99
N PHE A 18 1.98 5.53 -9.67
CA PHE A 18 2.85 4.39 -9.97
C PHE A 18 2.36 3.09 -9.33
N ASN A 19 1.98 2.13 -10.18
CA ASN A 19 1.76 0.76 -9.76
C ASN A 19 3.11 0.05 -9.61
N PHE A 20 3.30 -0.72 -8.52
CA PHE A 20 4.50 -1.54 -8.29
C PHE A 20 4.54 -2.75 -9.24
N SER A 21 4.71 -2.48 -10.53
CA SER A 21 4.67 -3.46 -11.60
C SER A 21 5.60 -3.07 -12.74
N ARG A 22 5.97 -4.07 -13.54
CA ARG A 22 6.84 -3.90 -14.70
C ARG A 22 6.25 -2.98 -15.78
N SER A 23 4.93 -2.82 -15.84
CA SER A 23 4.29 -1.86 -16.75
C SER A 23 4.41 -0.42 -16.24
N GLY A 24 4.38 -0.23 -14.92
CA GLY A 24 4.53 1.08 -14.28
C GLY A 24 5.85 1.76 -14.65
N GLU A 25 6.93 0.99 -14.85
CA GLU A 25 8.26 1.49 -15.27
C GLU A 25 8.26 2.20 -16.63
N ARG A 26 7.31 1.90 -17.51
CA ARG A 26 7.21 2.50 -18.85
C ARG A 26 6.10 3.54 -18.96
N ASN A 27 5.20 3.58 -18.00
CA ASN A 27 4.08 4.52 -17.99
C ASN A 27 4.57 5.89 -17.51
N ALA A 28 3.86 6.94 -17.93
CA ALA A 28 4.01 8.26 -17.35
C ALA A 28 3.34 8.29 -15.98
N GLU A 29 4.07 7.85 -14.96
CA GLU A 29 3.63 7.82 -13.57
C GLU A 29 4.33 8.89 -12.74
N ASN A 30 3.65 9.40 -11.72
CA ASN A 30 4.23 10.30 -10.73
C ASN A 30 4.23 9.64 -9.36
N VAL A 31 5.27 9.92 -8.57
CA VAL A 31 5.37 9.56 -7.16
C VAL A 31 5.78 10.80 -6.38
N LEU A 32 5.07 11.07 -5.30
CA LEU A 32 5.46 12.05 -4.30
C LEU A 32 6.16 11.33 -3.16
N GLU A 33 7.35 11.81 -2.81
CA GLU A 33 8.04 11.45 -1.57
C GLU A 33 7.76 12.54 -0.53
N ILE A 34 7.11 12.15 0.56
CA ILE A 34 6.73 13.05 1.65
C ILE A 34 7.50 12.60 2.90
N ARG A 35 8.46 13.43 3.33
CA ARG A 35 9.27 13.21 4.54
C ARG A 35 8.67 13.98 5.71
N ASP A 36 7.71 13.38 6.37
CA ASP A 36 7.01 13.95 7.52
C ASP A 36 6.38 12.83 8.35
N ALA A 37 6.81 12.72 9.61
CA ALA A 37 6.38 11.65 10.51
C ALA A 37 4.87 11.63 10.73
N ALA A 38 4.24 12.80 10.88
CA ALA A 38 2.81 12.88 11.16
C ALA A 38 1.97 12.42 9.94
N ILE A 39 2.43 12.72 8.72
CA ILE A 39 1.81 12.19 7.50
C ILE A 39 2.03 10.68 7.39
N ALA A 40 3.26 10.20 7.64
CA ALA A 40 3.57 8.77 7.61
C ALA A 40 2.69 7.96 8.57
N ASP A 41 2.57 8.40 9.82
CA ASP A 41 1.71 7.80 10.83
C ASP A 41 0.24 7.74 10.38
N ARG A 42 -0.28 8.84 9.82
CA ARG A 42 -1.66 8.89 9.35
C ARG A 42 -1.94 7.91 8.22
N ILE A 43 -0.97 7.74 7.32
CA ILE A 43 -1.09 6.80 6.20
C ILE A 43 -0.94 5.35 6.68
N ALA A 44 -0.06 5.09 7.67
CA ALA A 44 0.05 3.77 8.28
C ALA A 44 -1.28 3.33 8.92
N VAL A 45 -1.93 4.21 9.69
CA VAL A 45 -3.27 3.95 10.26
C VAL A 45 -4.29 3.63 9.17
N TYR A 46 -4.30 4.38 8.06
CA TYR A 46 -5.17 4.08 6.92
C TYR A 46 -4.91 2.69 6.32
N VAL A 47 -3.64 2.27 6.20
CA VAL A 47 -3.26 0.94 5.72
C VAL A 47 -3.76 -0.15 6.69
N ASP A 48 -3.66 0.06 8.00
CA ASP A 48 -4.16 -0.87 9.01
C ASP A 48 -5.69 -1.01 8.96
N GLU A 49 -6.43 0.09 8.79
CA GLU A 49 -7.88 0.08 8.60
C GLU A 49 -8.28 -0.72 7.35
N LEU A 50 -7.54 -0.56 6.26
CA LEU A 50 -7.76 -1.35 5.04
C LEU A 50 -7.50 -2.83 5.26
N ARG A 51 -6.42 -3.19 5.98
CA ARG A 51 -6.09 -4.58 6.31
C ARG A 51 -7.17 -5.23 7.18
N ALA A 52 -7.75 -4.49 8.12
CA ALA A 52 -8.87 -4.97 8.93
C ALA A 52 -10.12 -5.22 8.08
N ARG A 53 -10.37 -4.38 7.06
CA ARG A 53 -11.52 -4.51 6.16
C ARG A 53 -11.35 -5.59 5.09
N TYR A 54 -10.13 -5.78 4.60
CA TYR A 54 -9.80 -6.71 3.53
C TYR A 54 -8.87 -7.80 4.08
N PRO A 55 -9.44 -8.94 4.55
CA PRO A 55 -8.64 -10.03 5.08
C PRO A 55 -7.68 -10.57 4.02
N ARG A 56 -6.62 -11.25 4.49
CA ARG A 56 -5.58 -11.82 3.63
C ARG A 56 -6.20 -12.62 2.49
N ALA A 57 -5.82 -12.29 1.27
CA ALA A 57 -6.20 -13.10 0.11
C ALA A 57 -5.58 -14.50 0.26
N THR A 58 -6.41 -15.53 0.16
CA THR A 58 -5.96 -16.93 0.13
C THR A 58 -5.56 -17.32 -1.28
N THR A 59 -4.43 -17.99 -1.42
CA THR A 59 -4.06 -18.62 -2.69
C THR A 59 -5.00 -19.82 -2.93
N PRO A 60 -5.48 -20.07 -4.17
CA PRO A 60 -6.23 -21.29 -4.45
C PRO A 60 -5.45 -22.54 -4.01
N GLY A 61 -6.04 -23.34 -3.11
CA GLY A 61 -5.43 -24.57 -2.58
C GLY A 61 -4.72 -24.43 -1.22
N GLU A 62 -4.62 -23.23 -0.65
CA GLU A 62 -4.03 -23.01 0.67
C GLU A 62 -5.06 -23.31 1.78
N PRO A 63 -4.76 -24.20 2.76
CA PRO A 63 -5.66 -24.43 3.88
C PRO A 63 -5.79 -23.15 4.72
N ALA A 64 -7.02 -22.84 5.14
CA ALA A 64 -7.27 -21.68 5.98
C ALA A 64 -6.43 -21.76 7.27
N THR A 65 -5.58 -20.75 7.51
CA THR A 65 -4.85 -20.64 8.78
C THR A 65 -5.87 -20.35 9.88
N PRO A 66 -5.94 -21.15 10.96
CA PRO A 66 -6.83 -20.86 12.07
C PRO A 66 -6.40 -19.59 12.81
N PRO A 67 -7.32 -18.96 13.56
CA PRO A 67 -7.08 -17.70 14.27
C PRO A 67 -5.97 -17.78 15.31
#